data_AF-A0A7G9FQW5-F1
#
_entry.id   AF-A0A7G9FQW5-F1
#
_cell.length_a   1.000
_cell.length_b   1.000
_cell.length_c   1.000
_cell.angle_alpha   90.00
_cell.angle_beta   90.00
_cell.angle_gamma   90.00
#
_symmetry.space_group_name_H-M   'P 1'
#
loop_
_entity.id
_entity.type
_entity.pdbx_description
1 polymer ?
#
loop_
_entity_poly.entity_id
_entity_poly.type
_entity_poly.pdbx_seq_one_letter_code
_entity_poly.pdbx_strand_id
1 'polypeptide(L)'
;MGKTFEKKLPYKKAICYSGYREGQCPTGEMPSKEQISEDLHLLVADGYGYIRMYEPNAHAITALQVIREEKLPLQCMIGIDSLPEIRRNRWLRL
;
A
#
# COMPACT_ATOMS: atom_id res chain seq x y z
N MET A 1 28.55 2.16 -22.38
CA MET A 1 28.76 1.90 -20.95
C MET A 1 27.58 2.53 -20.19
N GLY A 2 26.54 1.74 -19.88
CA GLY A 2 25.34 2.26 -19.22
C GLY A 2 25.63 2.60 -17.76
N LYS A 3 25.24 3.78 -17.29
CA LYS A 3 25.37 4.15 -15.87
C LYS A 3 24.41 3.27 -15.07
N THR A 4 24.94 2.35 -14.27
CA THR A 4 24.18 1.66 -13.23
C THR A 4 23.76 2.69 -12.18
N PHE A 5 22.46 2.95 -12.08
CA PHE A 5 21.91 3.76 -11.00
C PHE A 5 21.89 2.92 -9.72
N GLU A 6 22.99 2.93 -8.96
CA GLU A 6 22.99 2.36 -7.61
C GLU A 6 22.27 3.29 -6.62
N LYS A 7 20.94 3.38 -6.74
CA LYS A 7 20.14 4.02 -5.69
C LYS A 7 19.93 3.01 -4.56
N LYS A 8 20.89 2.95 -3.62
CA LYS A 8 20.74 2.18 -2.38
C LYS A 8 19.62 2.81 -1.54
N LEU A 9 18.57 2.05 -1.25
CA LEU A 9 17.55 2.47 -0.29
C LEU A 9 18.18 2.43 1.11
N PRO A 10 18.03 3.50 1.92
CA PRO A 10 18.52 3.47 3.29
C PRO A 10 17.79 2.40 4.09
N TYR A 11 18.46 1.77 5.05
CA TYR A 11 17.80 0.85 5.97
C TYR A 11 16.78 1.61 6.83
N LYS A 12 15.54 1.13 6.87
CA LYS A 12 14.49 1.62 7.79
C LYS A 12 13.65 0.44 8.29
N LYS A 13 13.02 0.63 9.45
CA LYS A 13 12.04 -0.32 10.01
C LYS A 13 10.89 -0.51 9.00
N ALA A 14 10.52 -1.76 8.75
CA ALA A 14 9.54 -2.15 7.73
C ALA A 14 8.46 -3.08 8.30
N ILE A 15 7.23 -2.98 7.79
CA ILE A 15 6.11 -3.84 8.19
C ILE A 15 5.20 -4.17 7.01
N CYS A 16 4.55 -5.33 7.04
CA CYS A 16 3.43 -5.61 6.14
C CYS A 16 2.16 -5.02 6.76
N TYR A 17 1.48 -4.13 6.04
CA TYR A 17 0.35 -3.35 6.53
C TYR A 17 -0.97 -3.80 5.87
N SER A 18 -1.99 -3.97 6.70
CA SER A 18 -3.37 -4.30 6.35
C SER A 18 -4.29 -3.66 7.38
N GLY A 19 -5.05 -2.63 6.99
CA GLY A 19 -5.90 -1.86 7.91
C GLY A 19 -7.29 -2.46 8.18
N TYR A 20 -7.59 -3.64 7.63
CA TYR A 20 -8.88 -4.31 7.82
C TYR A 20 -9.17 -4.59 9.30
N ARG A 21 -10.34 -4.14 9.77
CA ARG A 21 -10.90 -4.45 11.08
C ARG A 21 -11.77 -5.72 11.02
N GLU A 22 -12.30 -6.11 12.16
CA GLU A 22 -13.26 -7.22 12.23
C GLU A 22 -14.47 -6.97 11.30
N GLY A 23 -14.82 -7.99 10.50
CA GLY A 23 -15.88 -7.90 9.50
C GLY A 23 -15.49 -7.30 8.15
N GLN A 24 -14.30 -6.70 8.04
CA GLN A 24 -13.81 -6.06 6.81
C GLN A 24 -12.91 -7.00 6.00
N CYS A 25 -12.93 -6.87 4.66
CA CYS A 25 -12.06 -7.65 3.77
C CYS A 25 -11.89 -7.00 2.39
N PRO A 26 -10.87 -7.40 1.60
CA PRO A 26 -10.61 -6.84 0.27
C PRO A 26 -11.74 -6.93 -0.75
N THR A 27 -12.66 -7.88 -0.57
CA THR A 27 -13.83 -8.13 -1.44
C THR A 27 -15.16 -7.67 -0.81
N GLY A 28 -15.11 -7.04 0.37
CA GLY A 28 -16.27 -6.67 1.16
C GLY A 28 -16.14 -5.26 1.72
N GLU A 29 -16.47 -5.10 3.00
CA GLU A 29 -16.34 -3.82 3.67
C GLU A 29 -14.88 -3.41 3.79
N MET A 30 -14.60 -2.15 3.50
CA MET A 30 -13.27 -1.57 3.47
C MET A 30 -13.05 -0.68 4.70
N PRO A 31 -11.80 -0.55 5.19
CA PRO A 31 -11.48 0.44 6.21
C PRO A 31 -11.80 1.86 5.74
N SER A 32 -12.24 2.70 6.65
CA SER A 32 -12.45 4.13 6.35
C SER A 32 -11.11 4.83 6.15
N LYS A 33 -11.14 6.01 5.50
CA LYS A 33 -9.94 6.82 5.33
C LYS A 33 -9.33 7.23 6.68
N GLU A 34 -10.18 7.52 7.65
CA GLU A 34 -9.81 7.92 9.02
C GLU A 34 -9.11 6.77 9.76
N GLN A 35 -9.63 5.54 9.65
CA GLN A 35 -9.00 4.35 10.22
C GLN A 35 -7.61 4.10 9.61
N ILE A 36 -7.49 4.25 8.29
CA ILE A 36 -6.21 4.12 7.60
C ILE A 36 -5.25 5.22 8.02
N SER A 37 -5.71 6.47 8.16
CA SER A 37 -4.89 7.58 8.63
C SER A 37 -4.36 7.34 10.04
N GLU A 38 -5.22 6.93 10.98
CA GLU A 38 -4.83 6.58 12.34
C GLU A 38 -3.73 5.53 12.36
N ASP A 39 -3.90 4.42 11.62
CA ASP A 39 -2.92 3.35 11.54
C ASP A 39 -1.57 3.84 11.02
N LEU A 40 -1.58 4.62 9.94
CA LEU A 40 -0.34 5.11 9.34
C LEU A 40 0.40 6.09 10.26
N HIS A 41 -0.32 6.91 11.04
CA HIS A 41 0.28 7.76 12.07
C HIS A 41 0.89 6.93 13.21
N LEU A 42 0.21 5.88 13.66
CA LEU A 42 0.75 4.97 14.68
C LEU A 42 2.04 4.28 14.20
N LEU A 43 2.07 3.84 12.94
CA LEU A 43 3.26 3.26 12.34
C LEU A 43 4.41 4.26 12.24
N VAL A 44 4.14 5.51 11.84
CA VAL A 44 5.15 6.57 11.81
C VAL A 44 5.67 6.87 13.22
N ALA A 45 4.79 6.95 14.21
CA ALA A 45 5.15 7.18 15.61
C ALA A 45 6.04 6.06 16.18
N ASP A 46 5.80 4.81 15.77
CA ASP A 46 6.64 3.64 16.14
C ASP A 46 7.92 3.50 15.29
N GLY A 47 8.20 4.48 14.43
CA GLY A 47 9.45 4.59 13.66
C GLY A 47 9.51 3.76 12.37
N TYR A 48 8.38 3.28 11.86
CA TYR A 48 8.33 2.65 10.54
C TYR A 48 8.56 3.67 9.43
N GLY A 49 9.41 3.31 8.48
CA GLY A 49 9.66 4.09 7.27
C GLY A 49 9.27 3.36 5.98
N TYR A 50 9.05 2.05 6.07
CA TYR A 50 8.62 1.21 4.96
C TYR A 50 7.38 0.42 5.32
N ILE A 51 6.41 0.40 4.40
CA ILE A 51 5.25 -0.49 4.47
C ILE A 51 5.18 -1.35 3.20
N ARG A 52 4.68 -2.57 3.34
CA ARG A 52 4.29 -3.42 2.22
C ARG A 52 2.79 -3.64 2.25
N MET A 53 2.13 -3.45 1.11
CA MET A 53 0.74 -3.88 0.90
C MET A 53 0.72 -5.01 -0.14
N TYR A 54 -0.27 -5.89 -0.03
CA TYR A 54 -0.28 -7.14 -0.78
C TYR A 54 -0.80 -7.01 -2.21
N GLU A 55 -1.71 -6.05 -2.46
CA GLU A 55 -2.42 -5.91 -3.72
C GLU A 55 -2.70 -4.42 -4.03
N PRO A 56 -2.79 -4.04 -5.31
CA PRO A 56 -3.15 -2.68 -5.72
C PRO A 56 -4.68 -2.46 -5.68
N ASN A 57 -5.32 -2.73 -4.54
CA ASN A 57 -6.76 -2.64 -4.35
C ASN A 57 -7.20 -1.26 -3.77
N ALA A 58 -8.50 -1.10 -3.49
CA ALA A 58 -9.04 0.16 -2.96
C ALA A 58 -8.40 0.57 -1.62
N HIS A 59 -8.07 -0.37 -0.73
CA HIS A 59 -7.37 -0.06 0.52
C HIS A 59 -5.99 0.53 0.24
N ALA A 60 -5.25 -0.08 -0.70
CA ALA A 60 -3.94 0.43 -1.09
C ALA A 60 -4.00 1.82 -1.72
N ILE A 61 -5.02 2.09 -2.55
CA ILE A 61 -5.24 3.41 -3.14
C ILE A 61 -5.49 4.45 -2.04
N THR A 62 -6.41 4.17 -1.10
CA THR A 62 -6.72 5.08 0.00
C THR A 62 -5.52 5.32 0.91
N ALA A 63 -4.75 4.29 1.25
CA ALA A 63 -3.52 4.44 2.03
C ALA A 63 -2.48 5.32 1.31
N LEU A 64 -2.26 5.13 0.01
CA LEU A 64 -1.35 5.98 -0.78
C LEU A 64 -1.84 7.43 -0.87
N GLN A 65 -3.15 7.65 -0.95
CA GLN A 65 -3.75 8.99 -0.89
C GLN A 65 -3.45 9.67 0.45
N VAL A 66 -3.69 8.98 1.57
CA VAL A 66 -3.39 9.47 2.92
C VAL A 66 -1.91 9.81 3.08
N ILE A 67 -1.00 8.90 2.72
CA ILE A 67 0.45 9.13 2.78
C ILE A 67 0.84 10.40 2.02
N ARG A 68 0.25 10.61 0.83
CA ARG A 68 0.55 11.77 -0.02
C ARG A 68 -0.04 13.06 0.54
N GLU A 69 -1.31 13.06 0.95
CA GLU A 69 -2.04 14.25 1.41
C GLU A 69 -1.50 14.74 2.75
N GLU A 70 -1.22 13.81 3.66
CA GLU A 70 -0.74 14.10 5.01
C GLU A 70 0.79 14.15 5.11
N LYS A 71 1.49 13.93 3.97
CA LYS A 71 2.95 13.99 3.84
C LYS A 71 3.68 13.07 4.82
N LEU A 72 3.14 11.87 5.03
CA LEU A 72 3.74 10.88 5.92
C LEU A 72 5.08 10.39 5.35
N PRO A 73 6.13 10.21 6.18
CA PRO A 73 7.47 9.79 5.74
C PRO A 73 7.57 8.29 5.42
N LEU A 74 6.51 7.70 4.87
CA LEU A 74 6.40 6.28 4.53
C LEU A 74 6.67 6.07 3.04
N GLN A 75 7.42 5.03 2.70
CA GLN A 75 7.50 4.53 1.34
C GLN A 75 6.84 3.14 1.28
N CYS A 76 6.06 2.90 0.22
CA CYS A 76 5.28 1.69 0.09
C CYS A 76 5.83 0.78 -1.02
N MET A 77 5.95 -0.52 -0.73
CA MET A 77 6.07 -1.56 -1.74
C MET A 77 4.69 -2.20 -1.96
N ILE A 78 4.21 -2.15 -3.20
CA ILE A 78 2.94 -2.74 -3.61
C ILE A 78 3.19 -4.10 -4.23
N GLY A 79 2.64 -5.15 -3.62
CA GLY A 79 2.54 -6.47 -4.24
C GLY A 79 1.57 -6.43 -5.42
N ILE A 80 1.89 -7.20 -6.45
CA ILE A 80 1.00 -7.42 -7.59
C ILE A 80 0.50 -8.86 -7.46
N ASP A 81 -0.81 -9.03 -7.30
CA ASP A 81 -1.46 -10.31 -7.48
C ASP A 81 -1.49 -10.64 -8.99
N SER A 82 -1.28 -11.90 -9.34
CA SER A 82 -1.27 -12.39 -10.72
C SER A 82 -2.67 -12.66 -11.28
N LEU A 83 -3.73 -12.65 -10.46
CA LEU A 83 -5.11 -12.77 -10.94
C LEU A 83 -5.48 -11.75 -12.05
N PRO A 84 -5.11 -10.46 -11.94
CA PRO A 84 -5.18 -9.50 -13.05
C PRO A 84 -4.47 -9.95 -14.34
N GLU A 85 -3.31 -10.62 -14.25
CA GLU A 85 -2.56 -11.10 -15.41
C GLU A 85 -3.21 -12.33 -16.06
N ILE A 86 -3.86 -13.17 -15.25
CA ILE A 86 -4.55 -14.39 -15.71
C ILE A 86 -5.92 -14.04 -16.33
N ARG A 87 -6.58 -12.96 -15.89
CA ARG A 87 -7.89 -12.52 -16.41
C ARG A 87 -7.77 -11.53 -17.58
N ARG A 88 -7.34 -12.03 -18.75
CA ARG A 88 -7.15 -11.23 -19.99
C ARG A 88 -8.44 -10.60 -20.58
N ASN A 89 -9.65 -11.04 -20.20
CA ASN A 89 -10.87 -10.83 -21.00
C ASN A 89 -11.91 -9.85 -20.43
N ARG A 90 -11.61 -9.02 -19.41
CA ARG A 90 -12.62 -8.10 -18.84
C ARG A 90 -12.57 -6.66 -19.37
N TRP A 91 -11.63 -6.34 -20.28
CA TRP A 91 -11.49 -5.00 -20.90
C TRP A 91 -12.10 -4.89 -22.31
N LEU A 92 -12.72 -5.95 -22.85
CA LEU A 92 -13.35 -5.96 -24.19
C LEU A 92 -14.89 -5.96 -24.13
N ARG A 93 -15.49 -5.40 -23.07
CA ARG A 93 -16.95 -5.30 -22.93
C ARG A 93 -17.41 -3.91 -22.47
N LEU A 94 -16.78 -2.89 -23.03
CA LEU A 94 -17.32 -1.54 -23.17
C LEU A 94 -17.52 -1.27 -24.65
#